data_AF-A0A3A4SFN7-F1
#
_entry.id   AF-A0A3A4SFN7-F1
#
_cell.length_a   1.000
_cell.length_b   1.000
_cell.length_c   1.000
_cell.angle_alpha   90.00
_cell.angle_beta   90.00
_cell.angle_gamma   90.00
#
_symmetry.space_group_name_H-M   'P 1'
#
loop_
_entity.id
_entity.type
_entity.pdbx_description
1 polymer ?
#
loop_
_entity_poly.entity_id
_entity_poly.type
_entity_poly.pdbx_seq_one_letter_code
_entity_poly.pdbx_strand_id
1 'polypeptide(L)'
;MWITTLSTWIRCWIIRVKSIRQHALSGGLIIANGFQNRKKQTGRIKKMGHLIGKEYCLEHLIEVAKSIVLAIHKAPQITGKTKIEAEIIWGEDILPIIEVMGPVAKVMRYVQWDYETIKNCYDKGESPVIILIGGKIASSNLNWNCGACGFSTCKEFNAYSKENKGGGQLGGPSCNWKVLDWAMACDWACASAWQYRVDNRIMGSVGFATNALGFMPNMDAQLGLALGPPRDMVYYNREEMHKSMSYELDKQDMVSCVPNMFTCFPGGGKPMYKTKDDWWAPPEFMGVGYSEQVMEAYQQVLFEQVPEMVVKHADKIAERYKNKNK
;
A
#
# COMPACT_ATOMS: atom_id res chain seq x y z
N MET A 1 30.78 2.57 50.54
CA MET A 1 29.90 3.73 50.30
C MET A 1 28.96 3.43 49.12
N TRP A 2 28.05 2.47 49.26
CA TRP A 2 27.08 2.05 48.22
C TRP A 2 25.91 1.28 48.88
N ILE A 3 25.20 1.89 49.85
CA ILE A 3 23.94 1.34 50.42
C ILE A 3 23.00 2.49 50.85
N THR A 4 22.64 3.39 49.93
CA THR A 4 21.69 4.49 50.24
C THR A 4 20.68 4.83 49.14
N THR A 5 20.53 4.03 48.09
CA THR A 5 19.57 4.31 46.99
C THR A 5 18.42 3.29 46.83
N LEU A 6 18.31 2.28 47.70
CA LEU A 6 17.22 1.29 47.65
C LEU A 6 15.99 1.65 48.52
N SER A 7 16.09 2.64 49.41
CA SER A 7 15.05 2.95 50.40
C SER A 7 13.95 3.91 49.89
N THR A 8 14.17 4.60 48.78
CA THR A 8 13.22 5.58 48.23
C THR A 8 12.17 4.95 47.32
N TRP A 9 12.49 3.81 46.67
CA TRP A 9 11.57 3.12 45.75
C TRP A 9 10.49 2.29 46.48
N ILE A 10 10.81 1.70 47.63
CA ILE A 10 9.84 0.91 48.42
C ILE A 10 8.78 1.82 49.10
N ARG A 11 9.14 3.06 49.46
CA ARG A 11 8.21 4.02 50.07
C ARG A 11 7.16 4.56 49.08
N CYS A 12 7.49 4.72 47.79
CA CYS A 12 6.51 5.14 46.78
C CYS A 12 5.48 4.05 46.43
N TRP A 13 5.85 2.76 46.56
CA TRP A 13 4.95 1.65 46.27
C TRP A 13 3.90 1.44 47.37
N ILE A 14 4.28 1.60 48.64
CA ILE A 14 3.37 1.42 49.79
C ILE A 14 2.32 2.54 49.91
N ILE A 15 2.65 3.78 49.49
CA ILE A 15 1.70 4.90 49.50
C ILE A 15 0.64 4.75 48.39
N ARG A 16 1.02 4.22 47.21
CA ARG A 16 0.10 4.02 46.08
C ARG A 16 -0.88 2.86 46.28
N VAL A 17 -0.49 1.83 47.05
CA VAL A 17 -1.38 0.70 47.38
C VAL A 17 -2.40 1.05 48.49
N LYS A 18 -2.12 2.01 49.38
CA LYS A 18 -3.07 2.46 50.40
C LYS A 18 -4.16 3.40 49.87
N SER A 19 -3.86 4.25 48.88
CA SER A 19 -4.85 5.14 48.24
C SER A 19 -5.90 4.37 47.42
N ILE A 20 -5.53 3.24 46.81
CA ILE A 20 -6.43 2.42 45.99
C ILE A 20 -7.45 1.63 46.86
N ARG A 21 -7.19 1.42 48.15
CA ARG A 21 -8.10 0.70 49.06
C ARG A 21 -9.15 1.58 49.76
N GLN A 22 -9.05 2.91 49.69
CA GLN A 22 -9.97 3.82 50.40
C GLN A 22 -11.12 4.37 49.52
N HIS A 23 -11.06 4.26 48.19
CA HIS A 23 -12.19 4.65 47.33
C HIS A 23 -13.21 3.53 47.05
N ALA A 24 -13.00 2.32 47.58
CA ALA A 24 -13.86 1.17 47.30
C ALA A 24 -15.00 0.94 48.32
N LEU A 25 -15.19 1.81 49.34
CA LEU A 25 -16.12 1.53 50.45
C LEU A 25 -17.06 2.68 50.89
N SER A 26 -17.23 3.73 50.10
CA SER A 26 -18.24 4.77 50.42
C SER A 26 -18.83 5.38 49.15
N GLY A 27 -19.98 4.86 48.71
CA GLY A 27 -20.68 5.35 47.53
C GLY A 27 -21.83 4.45 47.11
N GLY A 28 -22.73 4.17 48.05
CA GLY A 28 -24.06 3.67 47.70
C GLY A 28 -24.92 4.80 47.13
N LEU A 29 -25.82 4.42 46.23
CA LEU A 29 -27.04 5.08 45.78
C LEU A 29 -26.94 6.11 44.63
N ILE A 30 -27.90 5.97 43.70
CA ILE A 30 -28.14 6.75 42.47
C ILE A 30 -27.18 6.33 41.34
N ILE A 31 -27.55 5.45 40.39
CA ILE A 31 -28.63 5.58 39.41
C ILE A 31 -29.25 4.19 39.15
N ALA A 32 -30.57 4.10 39.32
CA ALA A 32 -31.39 3.01 38.83
C ALA A 32 -31.66 3.18 37.32
N ASN A 33 -31.93 2.05 36.67
CA ASN A 33 -32.38 1.87 35.28
C ASN A 33 -31.27 1.81 34.22
N GLY A 34 -30.93 0.58 33.82
CA GLY A 34 -30.30 0.37 32.52
C GLY A 34 -29.45 -0.88 32.32
N PHE A 35 -29.29 -1.78 33.28
CA PHE A 35 -28.43 -2.96 33.06
C PHE A 35 -28.91 -4.21 33.82
N GLN A 36 -30.16 -4.61 33.59
CA GLN A 36 -30.66 -5.94 33.92
C GLN A 36 -31.41 -6.53 32.73
N ASN A 37 -30.67 -6.99 31.72
CA ASN A 37 -31.15 -8.02 30.79
C ASN A 37 -29.96 -8.70 30.07
N ARG A 38 -29.22 -9.53 30.81
CA ARG A 38 -28.48 -10.66 30.23
C ARG A 38 -28.85 -11.92 31.00
N LYS A 39 -30.13 -12.29 30.95
CA LYS A 39 -30.57 -13.65 31.29
C LYS A 39 -30.32 -14.54 30.07
N LYS A 40 -29.61 -15.64 30.33
CA LYS A 40 -29.54 -16.88 29.57
C LYS A 40 -30.74 -17.07 28.62
N GLN A 41 -30.49 -17.06 27.32
CA GLN A 41 -31.31 -17.77 26.34
C GLN A 41 -30.46 -18.88 25.70
N THR A 42 -30.34 -20.01 26.41
CA THR A 42 -30.24 -21.31 25.76
C THR A 42 -31.63 -21.66 25.24
N GLY A 43 -32.02 -21.00 24.15
CA GLY A 43 -33.18 -21.33 23.35
C GLY A 43 -32.65 -21.60 21.95
N ARG A 44 -32.94 -22.78 21.40
CA ARG A 44 -32.80 -23.04 19.97
C ARG A 44 -33.63 -21.98 19.24
N ILE A 45 -33.01 -20.89 18.83
CA ILE A 45 -33.64 -19.90 17.96
C ILE A 45 -33.91 -20.66 16.67
N LYS A 46 -35.20 -20.89 16.35
CA LYS A 46 -35.61 -21.15 14.98
C LYS A 46 -35.09 -19.95 14.18
N LYS A 47 -33.91 -20.07 13.55
CA LYS A 47 -33.42 -19.09 12.59
C LYS A 47 -34.48 -19.04 11.49
N MET A 48 -35.31 -18.01 11.48
CA MET A 48 -36.07 -17.66 10.28
C MET A 48 -35.00 -17.37 9.21
N GLY A 49 -34.85 -18.30 8.28
CA GLY A 49 -33.78 -18.29 7.28
C GLY A 49 -34.14 -17.38 6.12
N HIS A 50 -33.99 -16.08 6.31
CA HIS A 50 -34.15 -15.12 5.22
C HIS A 50 -33.21 -13.93 5.42
N LEU A 51 -32.39 -13.67 4.40
CA LEU A 51 -31.52 -12.50 4.28
C LEU A 51 -31.97 -11.74 3.03
N ILE A 52 -32.21 -10.43 3.15
CA ILE A 52 -32.64 -9.58 2.04
C ILE A 52 -31.63 -8.45 1.86
N GLY A 53 -31.27 -8.14 0.61
CA GLY A 53 -30.55 -6.90 0.28
C GLY A 53 -29.04 -6.98 0.47
N LYS A 54 -28.43 -5.84 0.83
CA LYS A 54 -26.97 -5.65 0.92
C LYS A 54 -26.41 -5.76 2.35
N GLU A 55 -27.28 -5.82 3.36
CA GLU A 55 -26.90 -5.69 4.78
C GLU A 55 -25.95 -6.81 5.23
N TYR A 56 -26.16 -8.04 4.74
CA TYR A 56 -25.30 -9.17 5.06
C TYR A 56 -23.98 -9.18 4.26
N CYS A 57 -23.85 -8.35 3.21
CA CYS A 57 -22.66 -8.37 2.36
C CYS A 57 -21.42 -7.92 3.12
N LEU A 58 -21.54 -6.87 3.95
CA LEU A 58 -20.44 -6.36 4.78
C LEU A 58 -20.00 -7.40 5.82
N GLU A 59 -20.96 -8.09 6.46
CA GLU A 59 -20.65 -9.19 7.37
C GLU A 59 -19.96 -10.35 6.63
N HIS A 60 -20.42 -10.67 5.42
CA HIS A 60 -19.85 -11.74 4.61
C HIS A 60 -18.43 -11.43 4.10
N LEU A 61 -18.06 -10.15 3.94
CA LEU A 61 -16.68 -9.76 3.60
C LEU A 61 -15.66 -10.30 4.61
N ILE A 62 -16.03 -10.43 5.89
CA ILE A 62 -15.16 -11.00 6.91
C ILE A 62 -14.91 -12.50 6.65
N GLU A 63 -15.94 -13.24 6.23
CA GLU A 63 -15.80 -14.65 5.87
C GLU A 63 -14.98 -14.85 4.58
N VAL A 64 -15.15 -13.96 3.60
CA VAL A 64 -14.29 -13.90 2.42
C VAL A 64 -12.85 -13.58 2.81
N ALA A 65 -12.63 -12.63 3.71
CA ALA A 65 -11.30 -12.25 4.19
C ALA A 65 -10.55 -13.43 4.83
N LYS A 66 -11.24 -14.26 5.63
CA LYS A 66 -10.65 -15.50 6.17
C LYS A 66 -10.19 -16.46 5.08
N SER A 67 -10.98 -16.59 4.00
CA SER A 67 -10.63 -17.42 2.84
C SER A 67 -9.44 -16.84 2.08
N ILE A 68 -9.31 -15.52 2.01
CA ILE A 68 -8.16 -14.84 1.43
C ILE A 68 -6.89 -15.04 2.27
N VAL A 69 -7.00 -14.99 3.61
CA VAL A 69 -5.87 -15.27 4.52
C VAL A 69 -5.33 -16.69 4.32
N LEU A 70 -6.21 -17.68 4.07
CA LEU A 70 -5.77 -19.01 3.67
C LEU A 70 -4.91 -18.97 2.38
N ALA A 71 -5.36 -18.22 1.37
CA ALA A 71 -4.63 -18.07 0.10
C ALA A 71 -3.27 -17.38 0.28
N ILE A 72 -3.18 -16.36 1.16
CA ILE A 72 -1.92 -15.69 1.53
C ILE A 72 -0.90 -16.69 2.06
N HIS A 73 -1.28 -17.51 3.05
CA HIS A 73 -0.36 -18.50 3.62
C HIS A 73 -0.05 -19.66 2.68
N LYS A 74 -0.94 -19.95 1.72
CA LYS A 74 -0.69 -20.95 0.67
C LYS A 74 0.24 -20.44 -0.43
N ALA A 75 0.41 -19.13 -0.58
CA ALA A 75 1.13 -18.54 -1.70
C ALA A 75 2.51 -19.20 -1.91
N PRO A 76 2.87 -19.54 -3.16
CA PRO A 76 4.16 -20.17 -3.42
C PRO A 76 5.30 -19.22 -3.05
N GLN A 77 6.39 -19.79 -2.56
CA GLN A 77 7.61 -19.06 -2.23
C GLN A 77 8.77 -19.63 -3.05
N ILE A 78 9.52 -18.76 -3.71
CA ILE A 78 10.76 -19.09 -4.40
C ILE A 78 11.80 -19.53 -3.35
N THR A 79 11.85 -18.85 -2.21
CA THR A 79 12.86 -19.15 -1.18
C THR A 79 12.44 -20.22 -0.18
N GLY A 80 11.12 -20.39 0.02
CA GLY A 80 10.55 -21.24 1.07
C GLY A 80 10.91 -20.81 2.49
N LYS A 81 11.48 -19.61 2.69
CA LYS A 81 12.03 -19.13 3.96
C LYS A 81 11.53 -17.74 4.36
N THR A 82 10.63 -17.17 3.56
CA THR A 82 10.07 -15.85 3.85
C THR A 82 8.92 -16.02 4.83
N LYS A 83 9.06 -15.45 6.03
CA LYS A 83 7.95 -15.43 6.99
C LYS A 83 6.95 -14.36 6.55
N ILE A 84 5.71 -14.78 6.35
CA ILE A 84 4.58 -13.95 5.95
C ILE A 84 3.47 -14.19 6.98
N GLU A 85 2.88 -13.11 7.47
CA GLU A 85 1.75 -13.13 8.39
C GLU A 85 0.62 -12.25 7.84
N ALA A 86 -0.61 -12.51 8.25
CA ALA A 86 -1.75 -11.68 7.89
C ALA A 86 -2.68 -11.41 9.08
N GLU A 87 -3.31 -10.24 9.07
CA GLU A 87 -4.22 -9.77 10.10
C GLU A 87 -5.45 -9.13 9.43
N ILE A 88 -6.66 -9.46 9.89
CA ILE A 88 -7.92 -8.90 9.35
C ILE A 88 -8.39 -7.80 10.30
N ILE A 89 -8.67 -6.61 9.77
CA ILE A 89 -9.14 -5.43 10.49
C ILE A 89 -10.50 -5.01 9.93
N TRP A 90 -11.46 -4.72 10.80
CA TRP A 90 -12.80 -4.29 10.41
C TRP A 90 -13.45 -3.45 11.52
N GLY A 91 -14.59 -2.81 11.22
CA GLY A 91 -15.37 -2.07 12.20
C GLY A 91 -14.69 -0.80 12.68
N GLU A 92 -14.74 -0.54 14.00
CA GLU A 92 -14.21 0.68 14.62
C GLU A 92 -12.68 0.79 14.50
N ASP A 93 -11.96 -0.32 14.34
CA ASP A 93 -10.50 -0.34 14.20
C ASP A 93 -10.01 0.25 12.85
N ILE A 94 -10.93 0.52 11.93
CA ILE A 94 -10.63 1.24 10.68
C ILE A 94 -10.46 2.75 10.93
N LEU A 95 -11.12 3.32 11.95
CA LEU A 95 -11.07 4.76 12.23
C LEU A 95 -9.66 5.28 12.51
N PRO A 96 -8.84 4.65 13.38
CA PRO A 96 -7.47 5.10 13.62
C PRO A 96 -6.62 5.14 12.35
N ILE A 97 -6.85 4.21 11.41
CA ILE A 97 -6.14 4.15 10.14
C ILE A 97 -6.50 5.37 9.29
N ILE A 98 -7.79 5.70 9.19
CA ILE A 98 -8.29 6.90 8.47
C ILE A 98 -7.69 8.17 9.08
N GLU A 99 -7.68 8.28 10.41
CA GLU A 99 -7.17 9.44 11.14
C GLU A 99 -5.67 9.66 10.89
N VAL A 100 -4.87 8.60 10.82
CA VAL A 100 -3.44 8.69 10.48
C VAL A 100 -3.22 9.05 9.00
N MET A 101 -4.05 8.54 8.10
CA MET A 101 -3.96 8.84 6.67
C MET A 101 -4.31 10.31 6.37
N GLY A 102 -5.20 10.94 7.15
CA GLY A 102 -5.70 12.29 6.91
C GLY A 102 -4.62 13.38 6.80
N PRO A 103 -3.66 13.50 7.75
CA PRO A 103 -2.55 14.44 7.63
C PRO A 103 -1.63 14.15 6.43
N VAL A 104 -1.36 12.88 6.15
CA VAL A 104 -0.46 12.47 5.04
C VAL A 104 -1.10 12.72 3.69
N ALA A 105 -2.42 12.57 3.58
CA ALA A 105 -3.20 12.91 2.39
C ALA A 105 -3.04 14.38 1.97
N LYS A 106 -2.72 15.30 2.89
CA LYS A 106 -2.49 16.72 2.57
C LYS A 106 -1.17 16.98 1.82
N VAL A 107 -0.21 16.07 1.93
CA VAL A 107 1.15 16.25 1.39
C VAL A 107 1.55 15.17 0.37
N MET A 108 0.86 14.03 0.36
CA MET A 108 1.10 12.92 -0.55
C MET A 108 -0.17 12.60 -1.34
N ARG A 109 -0.20 12.95 -2.62
CA ARG A 109 -1.39 12.77 -3.48
C ARG A 109 -1.87 11.31 -3.55
N TYR A 110 -0.93 10.37 -3.69
CA TYR A 110 -1.28 8.95 -3.79
C TYR A 110 -1.98 8.43 -2.52
N VAL A 111 -1.64 9.00 -1.36
CA VAL A 111 -2.31 8.70 -0.08
C VAL A 111 -3.66 9.41 0.00
N GLN A 112 -3.78 10.62 -0.54
CA GLN A 112 -5.06 11.34 -0.61
C GLN A 112 -6.13 10.53 -1.33
N TRP A 113 -5.80 9.95 -2.47
CA TRP A 113 -6.74 9.15 -3.24
C TRP A 113 -7.29 7.94 -2.47
N ASP A 114 -6.43 7.24 -1.75
CA ASP A 114 -6.84 6.10 -0.93
C ASP A 114 -7.63 6.57 0.31
N TYR A 115 -7.20 7.66 0.94
CA TYR A 115 -7.85 8.27 2.10
C TYR A 115 -9.30 8.70 1.79
N GLU A 116 -9.52 9.49 0.73
CA GLU A 116 -10.85 9.97 0.37
C GLU A 116 -11.78 8.80 0.05
N THR A 117 -11.28 7.78 -0.66
CA THR A 117 -12.07 6.58 -0.99
C THR A 117 -12.48 5.83 0.28
N ILE A 118 -11.54 5.51 1.16
CA ILE A 118 -11.82 4.75 2.39
C ILE A 118 -12.73 5.54 3.33
N LYS A 119 -12.44 6.83 3.54
CA LYS A 119 -13.24 7.70 4.43
C LYS A 119 -14.68 7.83 3.94
N ASN A 120 -14.89 8.10 2.65
CA ASN A 120 -16.23 8.27 2.11
C ASN A 120 -17.04 6.96 2.16
N CYS A 121 -16.39 5.80 1.98
CA CYS A 121 -17.05 4.51 2.18
C CYS A 121 -17.42 4.29 3.66
N TYR A 122 -16.50 4.60 4.58
CA TYR A 122 -16.74 4.50 6.02
C TYR A 122 -17.93 5.37 6.47
N ASP A 123 -17.97 6.64 6.06
CA ASP A 123 -19.02 7.61 6.45
C ASP A 123 -20.42 7.19 5.95
N LYS A 124 -20.49 6.42 4.85
CA LYS A 124 -21.75 5.88 4.30
C LYS A 124 -22.22 4.59 4.99
N GLY A 125 -21.47 4.09 5.97
CA GLY A 125 -21.71 2.77 6.57
C GLY A 125 -21.27 1.61 5.69
N GLU A 126 -20.49 1.87 4.63
CA GLU A 126 -19.91 0.89 3.72
C GLU A 126 -18.43 0.62 4.08
N SER A 127 -18.13 0.50 5.38
CA SER A 127 -16.76 0.35 5.87
C SER A 127 -16.07 -0.87 5.25
N PRO A 128 -14.83 -0.71 4.74
CA PRO A 128 -14.09 -1.82 4.15
C PRO A 128 -13.57 -2.78 5.22
N VAL A 129 -13.31 -4.02 4.78
CA VAL A 129 -12.49 -4.97 5.55
C VAL A 129 -11.07 -4.88 5.03
N ILE A 130 -10.09 -4.67 5.92
CA ILE A 130 -8.68 -4.56 5.54
C ILE A 130 -7.95 -5.84 5.96
N ILE A 131 -7.24 -6.47 5.02
CA ILE A 131 -6.28 -7.52 5.35
C ILE A 131 -4.88 -6.93 5.31
N LEU A 132 -4.20 -6.87 6.44
CA LEU A 132 -2.78 -6.56 6.48
C LEU A 132 -1.98 -7.79 6.12
N ILE A 133 -0.95 -7.60 5.29
CA ILE A 133 -0.03 -8.65 4.85
C ILE A 133 1.37 -8.22 5.22
N GLY A 134 1.93 -8.85 6.25
CA GLY A 134 3.24 -8.54 6.80
C GLY A 134 4.33 -9.46 6.27
N GLY A 135 5.51 -8.90 5.96
CA GLY A 135 6.66 -9.64 5.46
C GLY A 135 7.91 -9.46 6.33
N LYS A 136 8.62 -10.56 6.63
CA LYS A 136 9.97 -10.54 7.22
C LYS A 136 11.05 -10.45 6.14
N ILE A 137 11.26 -9.25 5.63
CA ILE A 137 12.08 -8.98 4.45
C ILE A 137 13.39 -8.21 4.73
N ALA A 138 13.55 -7.59 5.91
CA ALA A 138 14.70 -6.75 6.25
C ALA A 138 15.93 -7.55 6.72
N SER A 139 15.98 -8.85 6.42
CA SER A 139 17.14 -9.70 6.64
C SER A 139 17.08 -10.91 5.73
N SER A 140 18.23 -11.42 5.30
CA SER A 140 18.35 -12.64 4.52
C SER A 140 18.96 -13.77 5.36
N ASN A 141 18.21 -14.85 5.49
CA ASN A 141 18.65 -16.15 6.02
C ASN A 141 18.88 -17.17 4.89
N LEU A 142 18.95 -16.70 3.64
CA LEU A 142 19.16 -17.57 2.47
C LEU A 142 20.63 -17.99 2.34
N ASN A 143 21.55 -17.10 2.74
CA ASN A 143 23.00 -17.28 2.64
C ASN A 143 23.50 -17.56 1.20
N TRP A 144 22.77 -17.07 0.20
CA TRP A 144 23.14 -17.23 -1.21
C TRP A 144 24.21 -16.25 -1.68
N ASN A 145 24.42 -15.14 -0.95
CA ASN A 145 25.39 -14.10 -1.32
C ASN A 145 25.25 -13.63 -2.78
N CYS A 146 24.01 -13.53 -3.25
CA CYS A 146 23.69 -13.32 -4.66
C CYS A 146 23.88 -11.88 -5.17
N GLY A 147 24.19 -10.91 -4.31
CA GLY A 147 24.37 -9.51 -4.74
C GLY A 147 23.09 -8.74 -5.06
N ALA A 148 21.91 -9.37 -5.14
CA ALA A 148 20.68 -8.72 -5.64
C ALA A 148 20.24 -7.48 -4.84
N CYS A 149 20.54 -7.45 -3.54
CA CYS A 149 20.25 -6.32 -2.64
C CYS A 149 21.36 -5.24 -2.62
N GLY A 150 22.38 -5.37 -3.47
CA GLY A 150 23.53 -4.45 -3.55
C GLY A 150 24.72 -4.79 -2.64
N PHE A 151 24.62 -5.82 -1.79
CA PHE A 151 25.70 -6.26 -0.90
C PHE A 151 26.32 -7.59 -1.38
N SER A 152 27.64 -7.73 -1.22
CA SER A 152 28.39 -8.93 -1.62
C SER A 152 27.97 -10.16 -0.83
N THR A 153 27.65 -10.01 0.46
CA THR A 153 27.17 -11.11 1.29
C THR A 153 25.87 -10.80 2.02
N CYS A 154 25.07 -11.84 2.30
CA CYS A 154 23.89 -11.71 3.14
C CYS A 154 24.24 -11.23 4.55
N LYS A 155 25.43 -11.56 5.05
CA LYS A 155 25.92 -11.12 6.37
C LYS A 155 26.11 -9.60 6.41
N GLU A 156 26.75 -9.03 5.39
CA GLU A 156 26.92 -7.57 5.26
C GLU A 156 25.57 -6.86 5.16
N PHE A 157 24.69 -7.35 4.29
CA PHE A 157 23.32 -6.83 4.18
C PHE A 157 22.59 -6.85 5.53
N ASN A 158 22.65 -7.97 6.26
CA ASN A 158 21.96 -8.11 7.54
C ASN A 158 22.51 -7.15 8.61
N ALA A 159 23.83 -6.93 8.64
CA ALA A 159 24.44 -5.97 9.55
C ALA A 159 23.99 -4.55 9.21
N TYR A 160 24.08 -4.16 7.93
CA TYR A 160 23.65 -2.84 7.47
C TYR A 160 22.16 -2.60 7.73
N SER A 161 21.30 -3.56 7.37
CA SER A 161 19.85 -3.46 7.52
C SER A 161 19.41 -3.39 8.98
N LYS A 162 20.20 -3.92 9.92
CA LYS A 162 19.91 -3.81 11.35
C LYS A 162 20.07 -2.38 11.85
N GLU A 163 21.03 -1.64 11.30
CA GLU A 163 21.39 -0.29 11.74
C GLU A 163 20.69 0.80 10.93
N ASN A 164 20.31 0.53 9.68
CA ASN A 164 19.83 1.51 8.72
C ASN A 164 18.37 1.29 8.32
N LYS A 165 17.50 0.92 9.26
CA LYS A 165 16.08 0.73 8.97
C LYS A 165 15.41 2.06 8.61
N GLY A 166 14.76 2.11 7.46
CA GLY A 166 13.89 3.19 7.03
C GLY A 166 12.43 2.89 7.34
N GLY A 167 11.67 3.93 7.71
CA GLY A 167 10.23 3.89 7.97
C GLY A 167 9.37 4.46 6.84
N GLY A 168 9.89 4.51 5.60
CA GLY A 168 9.08 4.92 4.44
C GLY A 168 7.87 3.99 4.23
N GLN A 169 7.00 4.28 3.26
CA GLN A 169 5.71 3.59 3.09
C GLN A 169 5.77 2.05 3.05
N LEU A 170 6.91 1.47 2.66
CA LEU A 170 7.15 0.03 2.54
C LEU A 170 8.27 -0.49 3.47
N GLY A 171 8.90 0.40 4.24
CA GLY A 171 10.12 0.09 4.99
C GLY A 171 11.33 -0.24 4.11
N GLY A 172 12.46 -0.54 4.74
CA GLY A 172 13.68 -0.99 4.08
C GLY A 172 14.93 -0.79 4.94
N PRO A 173 16.12 -1.18 4.46
CA PRO A 173 16.40 -1.93 3.24
C PRO A 173 15.93 -3.39 3.33
N SER A 174 15.77 -4.06 2.18
CA SER A 174 15.09 -5.37 2.08
C SER A 174 15.83 -6.35 1.17
N CYS A 175 15.68 -7.65 1.44
CA CYS A 175 16.18 -8.70 0.56
C CYS A 175 15.21 -8.91 -0.63
N ASN A 176 15.67 -8.70 -1.86
CA ASN A 176 14.81 -8.79 -3.06
C ASN A 176 14.09 -10.14 -3.20
N TRP A 177 14.75 -11.26 -2.90
CA TRP A 177 14.12 -12.59 -2.97
C TRP A 177 12.96 -12.74 -1.98
N LYS A 178 13.09 -12.16 -0.79
CA LYS A 178 12.01 -12.17 0.19
C LYS A 178 10.89 -11.19 -0.14
N VAL A 179 11.24 -10.06 -0.76
CA VAL A 179 10.26 -9.13 -1.34
C VAL A 179 9.43 -9.84 -2.40
N LEU A 180 10.04 -10.64 -3.27
CA LEU A 180 9.32 -11.42 -4.29
C LEU A 180 8.34 -12.42 -3.65
N ASP A 181 8.77 -13.22 -2.68
CA ASP A 181 7.89 -14.14 -1.98
C ASP A 181 6.72 -13.42 -1.29
N TRP A 182 6.99 -12.27 -0.66
CA TRP A 182 5.96 -11.46 -0.01
C TRP A 182 4.99 -10.84 -1.02
N ALA A 183 5.50 -10.31 -2.13
CA ALA A 183 4.68 -9.78 -3.23
C ALA A 183 3.80 -10.87 -3.87
N MET A 184 4.30 -12.09 -4.00
CA MET A 184 3.49 -13.21 -4.46
C MET A 184 2.33 -13.50 -3.51
N ALA A 185 2.53 -13.40 -2.20
CA ALA A 185 1.43 -13.55 -1.24
C ALA A 185 0.38 -12.42 -1.35
N CYS A 186 0.84 -11.19 -1.58
CA CYS A 186 -0.02 -10.05 -1.89
C CYS A 186 -0.87 -10.29 -3.15
N ASP A 187 -0.26 -10.75 -4.24
CA ASP A 187 -0.96 -11.03 -5.50
C ASP A 187 -1.94 -12.19 -5.36
N TRP A 188 -1.57 -13.23 -4.60
CA TRP A 188 -2.46 -14.34 -4.27
C TRP A 188 -3.67 -13.88 -3.45
N ALA A 189 -3.50 -12.88 -2.59
CA ALA A 189 -4.59 -12.29 -1.84
C ALA A 189 -5.59 -11.60 -2.77
N CYS A 190 -5.10 -10.74 -3.68
CA CYS A 190 -5.91 -10.05 -4.68
C CYS A 190 -6.62 -11.04 -5.61
N ALA A 191 -5.91 -12.06 -6.10
CA ALA A 191 -6.48 -13.10 -6.95
C ALA A 191 -7.59 -13.89 -6.23
N SER A 192 -7.40 -14.20 -4.94
CA SER A 192 -8.42 -14.87 -4.13
C SER A 192 -9.65 -13.98 -3.92
N ALA A 193 -9.48 -12.69 -3.61
CA ALA A 193 -10.58 -11.74 -3.51
C ALA A 193 -11.40 -11.66 -4.82
N TRP A 194 -10.72 -11.67 -5.97
CA TRP A 194 -11.35 -11.68 -7.27
C TRP A 194 -12.15 -12.95 -7.57
N GLN A 195 -11.80 -14.12 -7.02
CA GLN A 195 -12.62 -15.33 -7.16
C GLN A 195 -14.01 -15.17 -6.54
N TYR A 196 -14.12 -14.37 -5.48
CA TYR A 196 -15.39 -14.02 -4.84
C TYR A 196 -16.08 -12.81 -5.48
N ARG A 197 -15.50 -12.22 -6.54
CA ARG A 197 -15.95 -10.96 -7.15
C ARG A 197 -16.05 -9.83 -6.13
N VAL A 198 -15.15 -9.81 -5.15
CA VAL A 198 -15.05 -8.74 -4.16
C VAL A 198 -14.05 -7.72 -4.67
N ASP A 199 -14.50 -6.46 -4.76
CA ASP A 199 -13.62 -5.35 -5.07
C ASP A 199 -12.48 -5.28 -4.05
N ASN A 200 -11.27 -5.08 -4.54
CA ASN A 200 -10.10 -5.12 -3.70
C ASN A 200 -8.97 -4.28 -4.28
N ARG A 201 -8.13 -3.73 -3.40
CA ARG A 201 -6.89 -3.08 -3.83
C ARG A 201 -5.85 -3.14 -2.72
N ILE A 202 -4.65 -3.55 -3.09
CA ILE A 202 -3.52 -3.45 -2.19
C ILE A 202 -2.99 -2.01 -2.14
N MET A 203 -2.73 -1.53 -0.94
CA MET A 203 -2.44 -0.13 -0.65
C MET A 203 -1.22 0.00 0.27
N GLY A 204 -0.20 0.70 -0.22
CA GLY A 204 0.96 1.09 0.59
C GLY A 204 0.64 2.23 1.57
N SER A 205 -0.39 3.03 1.30
CA SER A 205 -0.90 4.07 2.18
C SER A 205 -1.48 3.50 3.48
N VAL A 206 -2.28 2.43 3.37
CA VAL A 206 -2.78 1.66 4.52
C VAL A 206 -1.62 0.99 5.25
N GLY A 207 -0.71 0.34 4.53
CA GLY A 207 0.48 -0.29 5.13
C GLY A 207 1.35 0.69 5.93
N PHE A 208 1.52 1.91 5.42
CA PHE A 208 2.18 3.00 6.15
C PHE A 208 1.43 3.37 7.44
N ALA A 209 0.12 3.59 7.35
CA ALA A 209 -0.70 4.01 8.49
C ALA A 209 -0.72 2.94 9.59
N THR A 210 -0.85 1.66 9.22
CA THR A 210 -0.84 0.56 10.19
C THR A 210 0.53 0.32 10.81
N ASN A 211 1.61 0.53 10.06
CA ASN A 211 2.96 0.52 10.62
C ASN A 211 3.13 1.63 11.67
N ALA A 212 2.69 2.85 11.35
CA ALA A 212 2.74 3.99 12.29
C ALA A 212 1.91 3.75 13.57
N LEU A 213 0.81 3.01 13.46
CA LEU A 213 -0.05 2.61 14.59
C LEU A 213 0.47 1.39 15.36
N GLY A 214 1.52 0.73 14.88
CA GLY A 214 2.14 -0.42 15.56
C GLY A 214 1.42 -1.76 15.35
N PHE A 215 0.61 -1.90 14.30
CA PHE A 215 0.08 -3.21 13.90
C PHE A 215 1.22 -4.14 13.48
N MET A 216 1.02 -5.46 13.62
CA MET A 216 2.02 -6.51 13.35
C MET A 216 3.48 -6.08 13.67
N PRO A 217 3.80 -5.71 14.93
CA PRO A 217 5.07 -5.05 15.30
C PRO A 217 6.31 -5.94 15.05
N ASN A 218 6.07 -7.24 14.88
CA ASN A 218 7.09 -8.21 14.56
C ASN A 218 7.37 -8.32 13.06
N MET A 219 6.68 -7.61 12.16
CA MET A 219 6.92 -7.65 10.72
C MET A 219 7.82 -6.50 10.29
N ASP A 220 8.59 -6.68 9.20
CA ASP A 220 9.52 -5.63 8.75
C ASP A 220 8.84 -4.64 7.78
N ALA A 221 7.88 -5.12 6.99
CA ALA A 221 7.08 -4.35 6.05
C ALA A 221 5.64 -4.87 6.02
N GLN A 222 4.70 -4.02 5.66
CA GLN A 222 3.27 -4.32 5.64
C GLN A 222 2.58 -3.61 4.48
N LEU A 223 1.59 -4.26 3.89
CA LEU A 223 0.64 -3.67 2.95
C LEU A 223 -0.78 -3.99 3.42
N GLY A 224 -1.73 -3.11 3.13
CA GLY A 224 -3.14 -3.36 3.39
C GLY A 224 -3.89 -3.68 2.11
N LEU A 225 -4.59 -4.81 2.08
CA LEU A 225 -5.58 -5.14 1.05
C LEU A 225 -6.95 -4.69 1.55
N ALA A 226 -7.47 -3.60 0.99
CA ALA A 226 -8.83 -3.18 1.26
C ALA A 226 -9.82 -4.05 0.46
N LEU A 227 -10.91 -4.50 1.09
CA LEU A 227 -11.95 -5.33 0.51
C LEU A 227 -13.33 -4.66 0.59
N GLY A 228 -14.07 -4.80 -0.49
CA GLY A 228 -15.41 -4.24 -0.63
C GLY A 228 -15.37 -2.72 -0.85
N PRO A 229 -16.46 -2.00 -0.51
CA PRO A 229 -17.82 -2.51 -0.37
C PRO A 229 -18.32 -3.24 -1.63
N PRO A 230 -19.48 -3.93 -1.61
CA PRO A 230 -20.04 -4.68 -2.74
C PRO A 230 -20.57 -3.74 -3.84
N ARG A 231 -19.66 -3.03 -4.50
CA ARG A 231 -19.86 -2.11 -5.62
C ARG A 231 -18.75 -2.31 -6.63
N ASP A 232 -18.99 -1.85 -7.84
CA ASP A 232 -18.07 -2.06 -8.95
C ASP A 232 -16.90 -1.07 -8.92
N MET A 233 -15.68 -1.59 -9.00
CA MET A 233 -14.43 -0.88 -9.18
C MET A 233 -14.19 0.28 -8.19
N VAL A 234 -14.58 0.12 -6.92
CA VAL A 234 -14.52 1.17 -5.88
C VAL A 234 -13.11 1.74 -5.74
N TYR A 235 -12.11 0.86 -5.63
CA TYR A 235 -10.74 1.29 -5.41
C TYR A 235 -9.98 1.59 -6.71
N TYR A 236 -10.51 1.20 -7.86
CA TYR A 236 -9.88 1.38 -9.17
C TYR A 236 -10.38 2.63 -9.87
N ASN A 237 -11.71 2.78 -10.01
CA ASN A 237 -12.34 3.97 -10.58
C ASN A 237 -12.28 5.15 -9.62
N ARG A 238 -12.20 4.90 -8.31
CA ARG A 238 -12.13 5.93 -7.25
C ARG A 238 -13.23 6.98 -7.39
N GLU A 239 -14.44 6.54 -7.71
CA GLU A 239 -15.60 7.40 -7.89
C GLU A 239 -15.83 8.33 -6.69
N GLU A 240 -15.56 7.83 -5.48
CA GLU A 240 -15.69 8.60 -4.24
C GLU A 240 -14.71 9.77 -4.15
N MET A 241 -13.52 9.64 -4.74
CA MET A 241 -12.50 10.68 -4.80
C MET A 241 -12.85 11.73 -5.87
N HIS A 242 -13.32 11.30 -7.04
CA HIS A 242 -13.77 12.25 -8.07
C HIS A 242 -14.98 13.08 -7.60
N LYS A 243 -15.82 12.53 -6.73
CA LYS A 243 -16.95 13.26 -6.12
C LYS A 243 -16.54 14.28 -5.05
N SER A 244 -15.38 14.13 -4.42
CA SER A 244 -14.88 15.08 -3.41
C SER A 244 -14.23 16.32 -4.01
N MET A 245 -14.00 16.36 -5.31
CA MET A 245 -13.30 17.47 -5.99
C MET A 245 -14.19 18.10 -7.08
N SER A 246 -13.96 19.39 -7.36
CA SER A 246 -14.54 20.01 -8.55
C SER A 246 -13.82 19.53 -9.81
N TYR A 247 -14.48 19.60 -10.97
CA TYR A 247 -13.87 19.24 -12.26
C TYR A 247 -12.56 19.99 -12.51
N GLU A 248 -12.52 21.30 -12.21
CA GLU A 248 -11.31 22.12 -12.39
C GLU A 248 -10.18 21.70 -11.45
N LEU A 249 -10.50 21.37 -10.19
CA LEU A 249 -9.51 20.84 -9.25
C LEU A 249 -8.99 19.48 -9.71
N ASP A 250 -9.86 18.58 -10.18
CA ASP A 250 -9.47 17.26 -10.68
C ASP A 250 -8.57 17.38 -11.92
N LYS A 251 -8.94 18.24 -12.88
CA LYS A 251 -8.13 18.53 -14.08
C LYS A 251 -6.75 19.07 -13.70
N GLN A 252 -6.70 20.06 -12.79
CA GLN A 252 -5.44 20.67 -12.37
C GLN A 252 -4.55 19.68 -11.58
N ASP A 253 -5.17 18.84 -10.74
CA ASP A 253 -4.48 17.80 -9.99
C ASP A 253 -3.88 16.75 -10.92
N MET A 254 -4.64 16.32 -11.93
CA MET A 254 -4.18 15.34 -12.92
C MET A 254 -2.99 15.86 -13.72
N VAL A 255 -3.02 17.13 -14.14
CA VAL A 255 -1.87 17.77 -14.82
C VAL A 255 -0.65 17.84 -13.91
N SER A 256 -0.84 18.14 -12.62
CA SER A 256 0.27 18.29 -11.67
C SER A 256 0.91 16.96 -11.27
N CYS A 257 0.10 15.91 -11.13
CA CYS A 257 0.56 14.63 -10.57
C CYS A 257 0.98 13.60 -11.62
N VAL A 258 0.30 13.60 -12.77
CA VAL A 258 0.61 12.69 -13.89
C VAL A 258 0.77 13.50 -15.18
N PRO A 259 1.69 14.50 -15.22
CA PRO A 259 1.85 15.37 -16.38
C PRO A 259 2.15 14.58 -17.65
N ASN A 260 2.78 13.41 -17.51
CA ASN A 260 3.09 12.49 -18.59
C ASN A 260 1.86 11.89 -19.29
N MET A 261 0.70 11.83 -18.64
CA MET A 261 -0.57 11.44 -19.28
C MET A 261 -1.16 12.58 -20.13
N PHE A 262 -0.70 13.81 -19.88
CA PHE A 262 -1.01 15.00 -20.66
C PHE A 262 0.14 15.39 -21.60
N THR A 263 1.22 14.61 -21.63
CA THR A 263 2.29 14.76 -22.61
C THR A 263 2.11 13.75 -23.74
N CYS A 264 2.39 14.17 -24.97
CA CYS A 264 2.56 13.24 -26.09
C CYS A 264 4.05 12.89 -26.27
N PHE A 265 4.30 11.75 -26.91
CA PHE A 265 5.61 11.12 -27.15
C PHE A 265 6.77 12.12 -27.41
N PRO A 266 7.86 12.07 -26.61
CA PRO A 266 9.00 12.97 -26.76
C PRO A 266 10.04 12.44 -27.77
N GLY A 267 9.62 12.09 -28.99
CA GLY A 267 10.51 11.72 -30.09
C GLY A 267 10.06 12.38 -31.39
N GLY A 268 10.96 13.12 -32.05
CA GLY A 268 10.62 14.13 -33.07
C GLY A 268 10.24 15.51 -32.48
N GLY A 269 9.90 15.56 -31.19
CA GLY A 269 10.49 16.54 -30.27
C GLY A 269 9.71 17.82 -29.94
N LYS A 270 8.40 17.92 -30.19
CA LYS A 270 7.59 19.06 -29.70
C LYS A 270 6.22 18.63 -29.14
N PRO A 271 6.11 18.31 -27.85
CA PRO A 271 4.82 17.98 -27.25
C PRO A 271 3.92 19.22 -27.17
N MET A 272 2.66 19.04 -27.59
CA MET A 272 1.61 20.05 -27.57
C MET A 272 0.77 19.88 -26.30
N TYR A 273 0.60 20.93 -25.49
CA TYR A 273 -0.26 20.91 -24.31
C TYR A 273 -1.60 21.58 -24.60
N LYS A 274 -2.72 20.96 -24.20
CA LYS A 274 -4.05 21.59 -24.21
C LYS A 274 -4.29 22.30 -22.87
N THR A 275 -3.75 23.51 -22.72
CA THR A 275 -3.94 24.33 -21.51
C THR A 275 -5.14 25.27 -21.57
N LYS A 276 -5.83 25.34 -22.72
CA LYS A 276 -6.97 26.25 -22.97
C LYS A 276 -8.18 25.49 -23.50
N ASP A 277 -9.38 26.01 -23.23
CA ASP A 277 -10.65 25.39 -23.64
C ASP A 277 -10.92 25.57 -25.15
N ASP A 278 -10.35 26.60 -25.79
CA ASP A 278 -10.39 26.82 -27.24
C ASP A 278 -9.30 26.01 -27.96
N TRP A 279 -9.56 24.72 -28.19
CA TRP A 279 -8.58 23.78 -28.78
C TRP A 279 -8.14 24.11 -30.22
N TRP A 280 -8.80 25.05 -30.89
CA TRP A 280 -8.47 25.54 -32.25
C TRP A 280 -7.60 26.79 -32.24
N ALA A 281 -7.31 27.39 -31.08
CA ALA A 281 -6.37 28.50 -30.97
C ALA A 281 -4.92 28.01 -31.14
N PRO A 282 -3.99 28.87 -31.60
CA PRO A 282 -2.58 28.49 -31.76
C PRO A 282 -1.99 27.96 -30.45
N PRO A 283 -1.37 26.77 -30.44
CA PRO A 283 -0.84 26.16 -29.23
C PRO A 283 0.32 26.98 -28.65
N GLU A 284 0.32 27.14 -27.32
CA GLU A 284 1.48 27.68 -26.60
C GLU A 284 2.51 26.56 -26.43
N PHE A 285 3.67 26.75 -27.06
CA PHE A 285 4.83 25.91 -26.83
C PHE A 285 5.74 26.60 -25.81
N MET A 286 6.23 25.87 -24.81
CA MET A 286 7.33 26.36 -23.98
C MET A 286 8.57 26.47 -24.89
N GLY A 287 9.07 27.68 -25.11
CA GLY A 287 10.13 27.94 -26.08
C GLY A 287 11.47 27.34 -25.65
N VAL A 288 11.94 26.34 -26.38
CA VAL A 288 13.37 26.21 -26.70
C VAL A 288 13.45 26.25 -28.23
N GLY A 289 14.06 27.30 -28.77
CA GLY A 289 14.20 27.47 -30.22
C GLY A 289 15.03 26.35 -30.86
N TYR A 290 14.88 26.15 -32.17
CA TYR A 290 15.76 25.24 -32.91
C TYR A 290 17.16 25.84 -32.98
N SER A 291 18.19 25.06 -32.65
CA SER A 291 19.58 25.41 -32.88
C SER A 291 20.00 24.85 -34.25
N GLU A 292 20.41 25.72 -35.18
CA GLU A 292 20.96 25.31 -36.49
C GLU A 292 22.14 24.35 -36.31
N GLN A 293 22.96 24.57 -35.29
CA GLN A 293 24.12 23.73 -34.94
C GLN A 293 23.71 22.31 -34.54
N VAL A 294 22.56 22.15 -33.86
CA VAL A 294 22.04 20.83 -33.46
C VAL A 294 21.47 20.10 -34.68
N MET A 295 20.82 20.82 -35.59
CA MET A 295 20.29 20.22 -36.82
C MET A 295 21.40 19.79 -37.78
N GLU A 296 22.47 20.57 -37.92
CA GLU A 296 23.66 20.17 -38.69
C GLU A 296 24.33 18.94 -38.08
N ALA A 297 24.54 18.90 -36.76
CA ALA A 297 25.10 17.74 -36.08
C ALA A 297 24.22 16.49 -36.24
N TYR A 298 22.89 16.65 -36.18
CA TYR A 298 21.94 15.56 -36.37
C TYR A 298 21.99 15.00 -37.79
N GLN A 299 22.11 15.89 -38.78
CA GLN A 299 22.23 15.52 -40.18
C GLN A 299 23.57 14.80 -40.45
N GLN A 300 24.66 15.30 -39.88
CA GLN A 300 25.98 14.67 -39.97
C GLN A 300 26.00 13.26 -39.35
N VAL A 301 25.43 13.11 -38.15
CA VAL A 301 25.40 11.80 -37.48
C VAL A 301 24.53 10.80 -38.24
N LEU A 302 23.32 11.19 -38.64
CA LEU A 302 22.38 10.25 -39.27
C LEU A 302 22.71 9.90 -40.71
N PHE A 303 23.26 10.83 -41.48
CA PHE A 303 23.46 10.64 -42.93
C PHE A 303 24.92 10.39 -43.31
N GLU A 304 25.87 10.57 -42.40
CA GLU A 304 27.29 10.24 -42.65
C GLU A 304 27.75 9.12 -41.71
N GLN A 305 27.68 9.32 -40.39
CA GLN A 305 28.28 8.40 -39.42
C GLN A 305 27.50 7.08 -39.29
N VAL A 306 26.17 7.13 -39.30
CA VAL A 306 25.33 5.93 -39.20
C VAL A 306 25.48 5.03 -40.43
N PRO A 307 25.43 5.51 -41.68
CA PRO A 307 25.71 4.70 -42.87
C PRO A 307 27.10 4.05 -42.85
N GLU A 308 28.15 4.74 -42.39
CA GLU A 308 29.48 4.14 -42.22
C GLU A 308 29.48 2.95 -41.25
N MET A 309 28.81 3.09 -40.11
CA MET A 309 28.68 2.01 -39.13
C MET A 309 27.83 0.85 -39.65
N VAL A 310 26.80 1.15 -40.45
CA VAL A 310 25.97 0.14 -41.11
C VAL A 310 26.79 -0.64 -42.11
N VAL A 311 27.52 0.01 -43.03
CA VAL A 311 28.38 -0.67 -44.02
C VAL A 311 29.43 -1.55 -43.32
N LYS A 312 30.04 -1.06 -42.24
CA LYS A 312 31.07 -1.78 -41.47
C LYS A 312 30.59 -3.10 -40.86
N HIS A 313 29.29 -3.22 -40.54
CA HIS A 313 28.76 -4.33 -39.76
C HIS A 313 27.65 -5.13 -40.47
N ALA A 314 27.02 -4.57 -41.50
CA ALA A 314 25.86 -5.15 -42.16
C ALA A 314 26.15 -6.52 -42.79
N ASP A 315 27.27 -6.68 -43.50
CA ASP A 315 27.58 -7.93 -44.18
C ASP A 315 27.80 -9.09 -43.19
N LYS A 316 28.53 -8.83 -42.11
CA LYS A 316 28.78 -9.81 -41.03
C LYS A 316 27.52 -10.19 -40.27
N ILE A 317 26.54 -9.28 -40.21
CA ILE A 317 25.21 -9.56 -39.63
C ILE A 317 24.35 -10.35 -40.62
N ALA A 318 24.35 -10.00 -41.90
CA ALA A 318 23.58 -10.68 -42.95
C ALA A 318 24.04 -12.15 -43.12
N GLU A 319 25.33 -12.43 -42.98
CA GLU A 319 25.89 -13.78 -43.05
C GLU A 319 25.34 -14.72 -41.96
N ARG A 320 25.02 -14.21 -40.76
CA ARG A 320 24.45 -15.00 -39.65
C ARG A 320 23.11 -15.65 -40.01
N TYR A 321 22.41 -15.11 -40.99
CA TYR A 321 21.08 -15.56 -41.39
C TYR A 321 21.09 -16.42 -42.66
N LYS A 322 22.19 -16.46 -43.43
CA LYS A 322 22.33 -17.32 -44.62
C LYS A 322 22.49 -18.81 -44.28
N ASN A 323 23.04 -19.13 -43.10
CA ASN A 323 23.29 -20.52 -42.67
C ASN A 323 22.13 -21.17 -41.89
N LYS A 324 20.95 -20.53 -41.82
CA LYS A 324 19.77 -21.09 -41.10
C LYS A 324 18.74 -21.80 -42.00
N ASN A 325 18.88 -21.73 -43.32
CA ASN A 325 17.97 -22.36 -44.29
C ASN A 325 18.65 -23.43 -45.17
N LYS A 326 19.65 -24.14 -44.64
CA LYS A 326 20.14 -25.41 -45.20
C LYS A 326 20.09 -26.47 -44.10
#